data_AF-Q4GYS2-F1
#
_entry.id   AF-Q4GYS2-F1
#
_cell.length_a   1.000
_cell.length_b   1.000
_cell.length_c   1.000
_cell.angle_alpha   90.00
_cell.angle_beta   90.00
_cell.angle_gamma   90.00
#
_symmetry.space_group_name_H-M   'P 1'
#
loop_
_entity.id
_entity.type
_entity.pdbx_description
1 polymer ?
#
loop_
_entity_poly.entity_id
_entity_poly.type
_entity_poly.pdbx_seq_one_letter_code
_entity_poly.pdbx_strand_id
1 'polypeptide(L)'
;MRTFLAPTFPRWCGLFAKSPVLLMSISETGLQSAFRRACAEEGVDLREGLPEDVLAAVIAAPGQVTVEEARAQLNSSTSFRVDAGLVHLTADGAREQSQMETMLLKLATKIPPTGVSGAQFRAILEDEAPHFQPSAVGALSLKEAVQRYPRLFDVETDTTGKWFVRPAGVGKDGRASVGKNSGPISIINFCSERALMGNQADYVPLHVAMREESVASEGVLRDLVDSEELSKQLQIRFSVRLRPKRPVTNAFCFVDGDEIGLEAVDAIWKEMNLSDKSTRLVARQPTSRKHNSSDIVAPADMPTYAVVERKARELSLTQSVVLQDVIYMCSLRQFSLYADHIAKLNAFPDADVYVCCPSKVKLVAQKQFVPL
;
A
#
# COMPACT_ATOMS: atom_id res chain seq x y z
N MET A 1 23.70 -48.57 3.22
CA MET A 1 24.60 -48.72 2.04
C MET A 1 25.24 -47.35 1.82
N ARG A 2 26.53 -47.17 2.18
CA ARG A 2 27.71 -47.14 1.28
C ARG A 2 27.47 -46.14 0.12
N THR A 3 28.20 -45.03 -0.02
CA THR A 3 29.66 -44.88 -0.09
C THR A 3 30.14 -43.43 0.10
N PHE A 4 31.31 -43.30 0.74
CA PHE A 4 32.22 -42.14 0.74
C PHE A 4 32.71 -41.80 -0.67
N LEU A 5 32.92 -40.51 -0.98
CA LEU A 5 33.98 -40.05 -1.88
C LEU A 5 34.67 -38.81 -1.28
N ALA A 6 36.00 -38.89 -1.28
CA ALA A 6 36.97 -38.07 -0.55
C ALA A 6 37.31 -36.74 -1.26
N PRO A 7 37.94 -35.78 -0.55
CA PRO A 7 38.31 -34.47 -1.08
C PRO A 7 39.69 -34.48 -1.75
N THR A 8 39.86 -33.71 -2.82
CA THR A 8 41.15 -33.43 -3.44
C THR A 8 41.52 -31.97 -3.23
N PHE A 9 42.43 -31.71 -2.28
CA PHE A 9 43.23 -30.48 -2.22
C PHE A 9 44.52 -30.67 -3.02
N PRO A 10 44.99 -29.65 -3.77
CA PRO A 10 46.41 -29.44 -3.97
C PRO A 10 46.95 -28.47 -2.91
N ARG A 11 47.83 -29.00 -2.05
CA ARG A 11 48.85 -28.24 -1.31
C ARG A 11 49.67 -27.41 -2.29
N TRP A 12 50.10 -26.21 -1.88
CA TRP A 12 51.45 -25.70 -2.16
C TRP A 12 51.92 -24.80 -0.99
N CYS A 13 53.07 -25.18 -0.43
CA CYS A 13 53.78 -24.50 0.65
C CYS A 13 54.46 -23.22 0.14
N GLY A 14 54.53 -22.20 1.00
CA GLY A 14 55.44 -21.07 0.85
C GLY A 14 55.62 -20.36 2.18
N LEU A 15 56.79 -20.56 2.80
CA LEU A 15 57.27 -19.95 4.04
C LEU A 15 57.50 -18.42 3.90
N PHE A 16 57.78 -17.77 5.04
CA PHE A 16 58.17 -16.35 5.26
C PHE A 16 56.99 -15.37 5.39
N ALA A 17 56.90 -14.46 6.36
CA ALA A 17 57.68 -14.13 7.54
C ALA A 17 56.77 -13.30 8.47
N LYS A 18 56.98 -13.42 9.79
CA LYS A 18 56.29 -12.62 10.81
C LYS A 18 56.62 -11.14 10.62
N SER A 19 55.63 -10.33 10.30
CA SER A 19 55.69 -8.87 10.42
C SER A 19 54.36 -8.38 10.98
N PRO A 20 54.35 -7.51 12.01
CA PRO A 20 53.13 -6.95 12.57
C PRO A 20 52.67 -5.83 11.64
N VAL A 21 52.07 -6.20 10.52
CA VAL A 21 51.44 -5.22 9.62
C VAL A 21 50.03 -5.01 10.12
N LEU A 22 49.68 -3.74 10.33
CA LEU A 22 48.36 -3.27 10.71
C LEU A 22 47.25 -4.15 10.12
N LEU A 23 46.43 -4.73 11.00
CA LEU A 23 45.18 -5.40 10.66
C LEU A 23 44.30 -4.43 9.87
N MET A 24 44.39 -4.51 8.54
CA MET A 24 43.39 -3.96 7.65
C MET A 24 42.15 -4.85 7.84
N SER A 25 41.26 -4.45 8.74
CA SER A 25 39.97 -5.09 8.91
C SER A 25 39.23 -5.06 7.58
N ILE A 26 38.75 -6.20 7.11
CA ILE A 26 37.91 -6.28 5.91
C ILE A 26 36.65 -5.46 6.21
N SER A 27 36.26 -4.57 5.29
CA SER A 27 35.05 -3.77 5.47
C SER A 27 33.83 -4.67 5.54
N GLU A 28 32.78 -4.23 6.24
CA GLU A 28 31.49 -4.93 6.28
C GLU A 28 30.97 -5.26 4.87
N THR A 29 31.05 -4.29 3.95
CA THR A 29 30.72 -4.47 2.52
C THR A 29 31.56 -5.55 1.83
N GLY A 30 32.84 -5.65 2.20
CA GLY A 30 33.77 -6.67 1.69
C GLY A 30 33.39 -8.06 2.20
N LEU A 31 33.05 -8.19 3.48
CA LEU A 31 32.58 -9.44 4.07
C LEU A 31 31.26 -9.90 3.42
N GLN A 32 30.29 -9.00 3.26
CA GLN A 32 29.02 -9.29 2.59
C GLN A 32 29.24 -9.73 1.13
N SER A 33 30.16 -9.09 0.42
CA SER A 33 30.50 -9.47 -0.95
C SER A 33 31.17 -10.85 -1.02
N ALA A 34 32.06 -11.16 -0.07
CA ALA A 34 32.69 -12.48 0.03
C ALA A 34 31.66 -13.58 0.32
N PHE A 35 30.71 -13.33 1.23
CA PHE A 35 29.60 -14.23 1.53
C PHE A 35 28.74 -14.52 0.31
N ARG A 36 28.24 -13.48 -0.37
CA ARG A 36 27.39 -13.65 -1.55
C ARG A 36 28.12 -14.39 -2.67
N ARG A 37 29.42 -14.16 -2.84
CA ARG A 37 30.26 -14.87 -3.80
C ARG A 37 30.40 -16.35 -3.43
N ALA A 38 30.71 -16.66 -2.17
CA ALA A 38 30.82 -18.03 -1.70
C ALA A 38 29.50 -18.80 -1.85
N CYS A 39 28.35 -18.17 -1.57
CA CYS A 39 27.03 -18.77 -1.80
C CYS A 39 26.84 -19.11 -3.28
N ALA A 40 27.28 -18.22 -4.17
CA ALA A 40 27.20 -18.43 -5.61
C ALA A 40 28.10 -19.57 -6.10
N GLU A 41 29.32 -19.66 -5.59
CA GLU A 41 30.30 -20.69 -5.93
C GLU A 41 29.85 -22.07 -5.43
N GLU A 42 29.26 -22.14 -4.24
CA GLU A 42 28.71 -23.37 -3.64
C GLU A 42 27.30 -23.72 -4.17
N GLY A 43 26.63 -22.79 -4.86
CA GLY A 43 25.25 -22.98 -5.35
C GLY A 43 24.19 -22.99 -4.25
N VAL A 44 24.47 -22.33 -3.12
CA VAL A 44 23.64 -22.29 -1.91
C VAL A 44 22.85 -20.97 -1.88
N ASP A 45 21.58 -21.02 -1.45
CA ASP A 45 20.77 -19.81 -1.33
C ASP A 45 21.28 -18.92 -0.18
N LEU A 46 21.20 -17.58 -0.33
CA LEU A 46 21.64 -16.63 0.70
C LEU A 46 20.95 -16.85 2.06
N ARG A 47 19.74 -17.42 2.06
CA ARG A 47 18.97 -17.74 3.27
C ARG A 47 19.42 -19.02 3.95
N GLU A 48 19.92 -20.00 3.18
CA GLU A 48 20.40 -21.28 3.71
C GLU A 48 21.68 -21.10 4.54
N GLY A 49 22.47 -20.07 4.22
CA GLY A 49 23.71 -19.77 4.92
C GLY A 49 24.86 -20.67 4.47
N LEU A 50 26.07 -20.36 4.91
CA LEU A 50 27.28 -21.12 4.58
C LEU A 50 27.98 -21.63 5.84
N PRO A 51 28.62 -22.81 5.80
CA PRO A 51 29.48 -23.25 6.89
C PRO A 51 30.55 -22.19 7.20
N GLU A 52 30.72 -21.85 8.49
CA GLU A 52 31.66 -20.82 8.94
C GLU A 52 33.08 -21.09 8.45
N ASP A 53 33.49 -22.35 8.43
CA ASP A 53 34.81 -22.80 7.97
C ASP A 53 35.04 -22.52 6.48
N VAL A 54 34.00 -22.71 5.66
CA VAL A 54 34.05 -22.48 4.21
C VAL A 54 34.17 -20.98 3.96
N LEU A 55 33.31 -20.18 4.59
CA LEU A 55 33.34 -18.73 4.43
C LEU A 55 34.64 -18.12 4.95
N ALA A 56 35.13 -18.56 6.11
CA ALA A 56 36.39 -18.08 6.67
C ALA A 56 37.58 -18.42 5.78
N ALA A 57 37.60 -19.61 5.15
CA ALA A 57 38.61 -19.98 4.17
C ALA A 57 38.55 -19.09 2.92
N VAL A 58 37.35 -18.79 2.39
CA VAL A 58 37.17 -17.88 1.25
C VAL A 58 37.64 -16.46 1.57
N ILE A 59 37.34 -15.96 2.77
CA ILE A 59 37.77 -14.64 3.24
C ILE A 59 39.29 -14.59 3.43
N ALA A 60 39.92 -15.67 3.91
CA ALA A 60 41.35 -15.75 4.12
C ALA A 60 42.15 -16.03 2.83
N ALA A 61 41.51 -16.54 1.76
CA ALA A 61 42.17 -16.92 0.51
C ALA A 61 43.04 -15.81 -0.14
N PRO A 62 42.68 -14.52 -0.09
CA PRO A 62 43.55 -13.44 -0.58
C PRO A 62 44.85 -13.24 0.23
N GLY A 63 45.03 -13.93 1.36
CA GLY A 63 46.23 -13.88 2.21
C GLY A 63 46.32 -12.63 3.10
N GLN A 64 45.26 -11.83 3.18
CA GLN A 64 45.23 -10.60 3.98
C GLN A 64 44.91 -10.83 5.46
N VAL A 65 44.18 -11.92 5.76
CA VAL A 65 43.80 -12.33 7.11
C VAL A 65 43.94 -13.84 7.22
N THR A 66 44.17 -14.33 8.44
CA THR A 66 44.14 -15.75 8.76
C THR A 66 42.69 -16.25 8.85
N VAL A 67 42.49 -17.58 8.75
CA VAL A 67 41.16 -18.20 8.92
C VAL A 67 40.58 -17.89 10.30
N GLU A 68 41.42 -17.86 11.33
CA GLU A 68 41.03 -17.54 12.71
C GLU A 68 40.59 -16.06 12.84
N GLU A 69 41.31 -15.14 12.20
CA GLU A 69 40.92 -13.72 12.12
C GLU A 69 39.63 -13.52 11.32
N ALA A 70 39.44 -14.26 10.22
CA ALA A 70 38.22 -14.22 9.43
C ALA A 70 37.00 -14.69 10.25
N ARG A 71 37.13 -15.80 11.00
CA ARG A 71 36.09 -16.26 11.93
C ARG A 71 35.80 -15.23 13.01
N ALA A 72 36.83 -14.61 13.59
CA ALA A 72 36.66 -13.55 14.58
C ALA A 72 35.91 -12.34 14.00
N GLN A 73 36.24 -11.93 12.77
CA GLN A 73 35.55 -10.84 12.07
C GLN A 73 34.08 -11.16 11.80
N LEU A 74 33.77 -12.37 11.31
CA LEU A 74 32.40 -12.82 11.09
C LEU A 74 31.56 -12.81 12.36
N ASN A 75 32.11 -13.30 13.48
CA ASN A 75 31.43 -13.31 14.77
C ASN A 75 31.26 -11.90 15.39
N SER A 76 32.09 -10.94 14.99
CA SER A 76 32.02 -9.55 15.45
C SER A 76 31.15 -8.64 14.56
N SER A 77 30.83 -9.09 13.34
CA SER A 77 30.09 -8.31 12.36
C SER A 77 28.62 -8.20 12.72
N THR A 78 28.03 -7.02 12.47
CA THR A 78 26.58 -6.79 12.63
C THR A 78 25.77 -7.29 11.43
N SER A 79 26.43 -7.53 10.30
CA SER A 79 25.84 -8.00 9.05
C SER A 79 25.60 -9.51 9.03
N PHE A 80 26.15 -10.26 10.00
CA PHE A 80 26.07 -11.72 10.04
C PHE A 80 25.54 -12.24 11.36
N ARG A 81 24.87 -13.39 11.29
CA ARG A 81 24.51 -14.21 12.43
C ARG A 81 25.08 -15.60 12.21
N VAL A 82 25.86 -16.08 13.16
CA VAL A 82 26.36 -17.46 13.18
C VAL A 82 25.41 -18.29 14.03
N ASP A 83 24.79 -19.31 13.44
CA ASP A 83 23.87 -20.23 14.11
C ASP A 83 24.25 -21.68 13.77
N ALA A 84 24.50 -22.50 14.79
CA ALA A 84 24.93 -23.90 14.64
C ALA A 84 26.10 -24.13 13.66
N GLY A 85 27.02 -23.17 13.52
CA GLY A 85 28.17 -23.24 12.59
C GLY A 85 27.86 -22.81 11.15
N LEU A 86 26.63 -22.33 10.88
CA LEU A 86 26.24 -21.69 9.62
C LEU A 86 26.21 -20.17 9.79
N VAL A 87 26.74 -19.46 8.81
CA VAL A 87 26.75 -18.01 8.72
C VAL A 87 25.60 -17.56 7.84
N HIS A 88 24.73 -16.72 8.38
CA HIS A 88 23.60 -16.12 7.67
C HIS A 88 23.75 -14.60 7.62
N LEU A 89 23.28 -13.97 6.55
CA LEU A 89 23.21 -12.51 6.45
C LEU A 89 22.04 -12.00 7.33
N THR A 90 22.27 -10.99 8.18
CA THR A 90 21.21 -10.36 8.98
C THR A 90 20.31 -9.48 8.12
N ALA A 91 19.14 -9.08 8.66
CA ALA A 91 18.16 -8.27 7.93
C ALA A 91 18.71 -6.90 7.47
N ASP A 92 19.75 -6.35 8.10
CA ASP A 92 20.41 -5.14 7.61
C ASP A 92 21.21 -5.40 6.32
N GLY A 93 21.76 -6.60 6.10
CA GLY A 93 22.37 -6.97 4.82
C GLY A 93 21.36 -7.05 3.66
N ALA A 94 20.07 -7.23 3.95
CA ALA A 94 19.01 -7.16 2.95
C ALA A 94 18.75 -5.71 2.46
N ARG A 95 19.12 -4.67 3.22
CA ARG A 95 19.01 -3.28 2.77
C ARG A 95 19.96 -2.97 1.61
N GLU A 96 21.16 -3.53 1.60
CA GLU A 96 22.08 -3.36 0.46
C GLU A 96 21.54 -4.02 -0.81
N GLN A 97 20.89 -5.18 -0.67
CA GLN A 97 20.24 -5.85 -1.79
C GLN A 97 19.13 -4.98 -2.39
N SER A 98 18.37 -4.28 -1.53
CA SER A 98 17.36 -3.31 -1.99
C SER A 98 17.99 -2.12 -2.73
N GLN A 99 19.13 -1.58 -2.29
CA GLN A 99 19.81 -0.50 -3.03
C GLN A 99 20.29 -0.97 -4.40
N MET A 100 20.81 -2.20 -4.48
CA MET A 100 21.26 -2.80 -5.73
C MET A 100 20.12 -3.04 -6.70
N GLU A 101 18.98 -3.54 -6.22
CA GLU A 101 17.79 -3.74 -7.03
C GLU A 101 17.22 -2.42 -7.55
N THR A 102 17.18 -1.36 -6.73
CA THR A 102 16.79 -0.01 -7.17
C THR A 102 17.73 0.54 -8.25
N MET A 103 19.03 0.28 -8.14
CA MET A 103 20.02 0.67 -9.14
C MET A 103 19.81 -0.08 -10.46
N LEU A 104 19.58 -1.39 -10.41
CA LEU A 104 19.26 -2.23 -11.57
C LEU A 104 17.93 -1.85 -12.22
N LEU A 105 16.93 -1.45 -11.43
CA LEU A 105 15.66 -0.93 -11.95
C LEU A 105 15.89 0.37 -12.73
N LYS A 106 16.68 1.31 -12.21
CA LYS A 106 17.06 2.54 -12.94
C LYS A 106 17.76 2.20 -14.25
N LEU A 107 18.67 1.24 -14.24
CA LEU A 107 19.34 0.77 -15.45
C LEU A 107 18.34 0.20 -16.48
N ALA A 108 17.36 -0.59 -16.03
CA ALA A 108 16.32 -1.13 -16.92
C ALA A 108 15.53 -0.03 -17.65
N THR A 109 15.25 1.10 -17.00
CA THR A 109 14.56 2.25 -17.64
C THR A 109 15.39 2.95 -18.73
N LYS A 110 16.71 2.77 -18.74
CA LYS A 110 17.62 3.36 -19.73
C LYS A 110 17.80 2.47 -20.96
N ILE A 111 17.41 1.20 -20.87
CA ILE A 111 17.54 0.25 -21.97
C ILE A 111 16.39 0.48 -22.96
N PRO A 112 16.68 0.71 -24.25
CA PRO A 112 15.68 0.73 -25.29
C PRO A 112 14.81 -0.54 -25.28
N PRO A 113 13.51 -0.44 -25.61
CA PRO A 113 12.62 -1.60 -25.69
C PRO A 113 13.14 -2.72 -26.62
N THR A 114 13.91 -2.36 -27.66
CA THR A 114 14.56 -3.29 -28.59
C THR A 114 15.66 -4.14 -27.95
N GLY A 115 16.17 -3.71 -26.80
CA GLY A 115 17.32 -4.27 -26.13
C GLY A 115 18.66 -3.68 -26.56
N VAL A 116 19.69 -4.08 -25.83
CA VAL A 116 21.09 -3.70 -26.03
C VAL A 116 21.97 -4.93 -25.99
N SER A 117 23.11 -4.90 -26.67
CA SER A 117 24.14 -5.94 -26.54
C SER A 117 24.77 -5.90 -25.14
N GLY A 118 25.33 -7.01 -24.67
CA GLY A 118 26.02 -7.06 -23.37
C GLY A 118 27.16 -6.06 -23.21
N ALA A 119 27.82 -5.66 -24.31
CA ALA A 119 28.84 -4.61 -24.30
C ALA A 119 28.23 -3.21 -24.09
N GLN A 120 27.10 -2.91 -24.74
CA GLN A 120 26.36 -1.67 -24.53
C GLN A 120 25.76 -1.62 -23.12
N PHE A 121 25.24 -2.74 -22.62
CA PHE A 121 24.73 -2.83 -21.25
C PHE A 121 25.85 -2.54 -20.24
N ARG A 122 27.06 -3.06 -20.46
CA ARG A 122 28.23 -2.73 -19.63
C ARG A 122 28.55 -1.23 -19.65
N ALA A 123 28.51 -0.59 -20.82
CA ALA A 123 28.76 0.85 -20.89
C ALA A 123 27.71 1.66 -20.11
N ILE A 124 26.42 1.32 -20.23
CA ILE A 124 25.34 1.96 -19.46
C ILE A 124 25.52 1.73 -17.95
N LEU A 125 25.94 0.52 -17.57
CA LEU A 125 26.23 0.16 -16.19
C LEU A 125 27.40 0.97 -15.63
N GLU A 126 28.48 1.13 -16.39
CA GLU A 126 29.65 1.93 -15.97
C GLU A 126 29.29 3.42 -15.81
N ASP A 127 28.38 3.95 -16.63
CA ASP A 127 27.91 5.34 -16.55
C ASP A 127 27.00 5.60 -15.34
N GLU A 128 26.00 4.73 -15.10
CA GLU A 128 24.97 4.94 -14.05
C GLU A 128 25.35 4.30 -12.71
N ALA A 129 26.24 3.31 -12.72
CA ALA A 129 26.57 2.45 -11.60
C ALA A 129 28.04 1.97 -11.62
N PRO A 130 29.04 2.89 -11.58
CA PRO A 130 30.46 2.54 -11.72
C PRO A 130 31.00 1.61 -10.61
N HIS A 131 30.28 1.51 -9.49
CA HIS A 131 30.66 0.66 -8.35
C HIS A 131 30.01 -0.73 -8.39
N PHE A 132 29.18 -1.03 -9.39
CA PHE A 132 28.54 -2.34 -9.49
C PHE A 132 29.58 -3.43 -9.80
N GLN A 133 29.57 -4.49 -9.01
CA GLN A 133 30.31 -5.71 -9.30
C GLN A 133 29.36 -6.91 -9.29
N PRO A 134 29.49 -7.86 -10.24
CA PRO A 134 28.69 -9.09 -10.25
C PRO A 134 28.70 -9.83 -8.90
N SER A 135 29.85 -9.82 -8.21
CA SER A 135 30.00 -10.47 -6.91
C SER A 135 29.07 -9.90 -5.83
N ALA A 136 28.66 -8.63 -5.95
CA ALA A 136 27.76 -7.99 -5.00
C ALA A 136 26.33 -8.59 -5.04
N VAL A 137 25.96 -9.28 -6.13
CA VAL A 137 24.69 -10.02 -6.25
C VAL A 137 24.91 -11.53 -6.25
N GLY A 138 26.11 -11.99 -5.87
CA GLY A 138 26.50 -13.39 -5.91
C GLY A 138 26.54 -13.94 -7.33
N ALA A 139 27.06 -13.19 -8.29
CA ALA A 139 27.28 -13.67 -9.65
C ALA A 139 28.78 -13.61 -9.99
N LEU A 140 29.26 -14.56 -10.79
CA LEU A 140 30.65 -14.61 -11.23
C LEU A 140 30.86 -13.81 -12.52
N SER A 141 29.79 -13.63 -13.30
CA SER A 141 29.81 -12.84 -14.53
C SER A 141 28.69 -11.80 -14.55
N LEU A 142 28.86 -10.73 -15.36
CA LEU A 142 27.81 -9.73 -15.55
C LEU A 142 26.55 -10.34 -16.15
N LYS A 143 26.70 -11.35 -17.02
CA LYS A 143 25.58 -12.08 -17.60
C LYS A 143 24.75 -12.78 -16.52
N GLU A 144 25.41 -13.51 -15.62
CA GLU A 144 24.75 -14.15 -14.47
C GLU A 144 24.12 -13.13 -13.53
N ALA A 145 24.78 -11.99 -13.30
CA ALA A 145 24.28 -10.92 -12.45
C ALA A 145 22.94 -10.37 -12.97
N VAL A 146 22.80 -10.20 -14.28
CA VAL A 146 21.56 -9.77 -14.94
C VAL A 146 20.50 -10.87 -14.89
N GLN A 147 20.89 -12.13 -15.12
CA GLN A 147 19.99 -13.29 -15.07
C GLN A 147 19.39 -13.56 -13.69
N ARG A 148 20.02 -13.06 -12.61
CA ARG A 148 19.46 -13.08 -11.25
C ARG A 148 18.19 -12.21 -11.09
N TYR A 149 17.93 -11.30 -12.02
CA TYR A 149 16.77 -10.38 -11.98
C TYR A 149 15.84 -10.58 -13.19
N PRO A 150 15.21 -11.76 -13.34
CA PRO A 150 14.34 -12.06 -14.49
C PRO A 150 13.08 -11.18 -14.55
N ARG A 151 12.75 -10.50 -13.44
CA ARG A 151 11.66 -9.52 -13.39
C ARG A 151 12.02 -8.17 -14.02
N LEU A 152 13.32 -7.90 -14.17
CA LEU A 152 13.84 -6.63 -14.69
C LEU A 152 14.42 -6.78 -16.09
N PHE A 153 15.01 -7.94 -16.38
CA PHE A 153 15.75 -8.16 -17.61
C PHE A 153 15.44 -9.52 -18.25
N ASP A 154 15.26 -9.51 -19.56
CA ASP A 154 15.28 -10.68 -20.42
C ASP A 154 16.64 -10.79 -21.11
N VAL A 155 17.34 -11.92 -20.92
CA VAL A 155 18.66 -12.17 -21.49
C VAL A 155 18.58 -13.21 -22.59
N GLU A 156 18.89 -12.81 -23.81
CA GLU A 156 18.99 -13.71 -24.97
C GLU A 156 20.44 -13.95 -25.34
N THR A 157 20.80 -15.17 -25.73
CA THR A 157 22.14 -15.48 -26.24
C THR A 157 22.03 -15.87 -27.70
N ASP A 158 22.79 -15.19 -28.56
CA ASP A 158 22.91 -15.52 -29.98
C ASP A 158 23.86 -16.71 -30.18
N THR A 159 23.76 -17.35 -31.34
CA THR A 159 24.62 -18.44 -31.83
C THR A 159 26.12 -18.14 -31.78
N THR A 160 26.50 -16.86 -31.77
CA THR A 160 27.89 -16.38 -31.66
C THR A 160 28.40 -16.29 -30.21
N GLY A 161 27.58 -16.63 -29.21
CA GLY A 161 27.90 -16.47 -27.78
C GLY A 161 27.73 -15.04 -27.25
N LYS A 162 27.41 -14.07 -28.13
CA LYS A 162 27.00 -12.72 -27.74
C LYS A 162 25.63 -12.77 -27.10
N TRP A 163 25.40 -11.94 -26.09
CA TRP A 163 24.13 -11.87 -25.40
C TRP A 163 23.53 -10.47 -25.50
N PHE A 164 22.19 -10.43 -25.45
CA PHE A 164 21.36 -9.24 -25.55
C PHE A 164 20.49 -9.14 -24.30
N VAL A 165 20.32 -7.92 -23.82
CA VAL A 165 19.49 -7.59 -22.65
C VAL A 165 18.32 -6.76 -23.12
N ARG A 166 17.10 -7.17 -22.77
CA ARG A 166 15.89 -6.36 -22.89
C ARG A 166 15.31 -6.10 -21.51
N PRO A 167 14.62 -4.98 -21.30
CA PRO A 167 13.80 -4.83 -20.11
C PRO A 167 12.68 -5.88 -20.14
N ALA A 168 12.51 -6.60 -19.04
CA ALA A 168 11.46 -7.60 -18.91
C ALA A 168 10.09 -6.93 -19.04
N GLY A 169 9.22 -7.50 -19.88
CA GLY A 169 7.88 -6.96 -20.17
C GLY A 169 7.75 -6.26 -21.54
N VAL A 170 8.83 -6.10 -22.30
CA VAL A 170 8.75 -5.71 -23.72
C VAL A 170 8.71 -6.97 -24.58
N GLY A 171 7.50 -7.51 -24.75
CA GLY A 171 7.26 -8.69 -25.57
C GLY A 171 7.80 -8.53 -26.99
N LYS A 172 8.55 -9.54 -27.44
CA LYS A 172 8.79 -9.88 -28.83
C LYS A 172 7.43 -10.03 -29.53
N ASP A 173 6.89 -8.94 -30.08
CA ASP A 173 6.03 -8.93 -31.25
C ASP A 173 5.56 -7.49 -31.54
N GLY A 174 6.19 -6.90 -32.56
CA GLY A 174 5.73 -5.68 -33.18
C GLY A 174 4.43 -5.93 -33.94
N ARG A 175 3.30 -5.91 -33.25
CA ARG A 175 1.98 -5.62 -33.81
C ARG A 175 1.14 -4.86 -32.80
N ALA A 176 0.63 -3.73 -33.25
CA ALA A 176 -0.26 -2.86 -32.51
C ALA A 176 -1.39 -3.63 -31.81
N SER A 177 -1.41 -3.55 -30.48
CA SER A 177 -2.64 -3.36 -29.74
C SER A 177 -2.36 -2.49 -28.52
N VAL A 178 -2.97 -1.31 -28.51
CA VAL A 178 -3.19 -0.53 -27.29
C VAL A 178 -4.16 -1.37 -26.46
N GLY A 179 -3.62 -2.29 -25.68
CA GLY A 179 -4.34 -3.26 -24.85
C GLY A 179 -4.00 -3.04 -23.39
N LYS A 180 -4.85 -2.27 -22.71
CA LYS A 180 -4.90 -2.00 -21.27
C LYS A 180 -4.35 -3.12 -20.37
N ASN A 181 -3.16 -2.94 -19.80
CA ASN A 181 -2.85 -3.43 -18.46
C ASN A 181 -3.50 -2.53 -17.39
N SER A 182 -4.69 -1.99 -17.64
CA SER A 182 -5.41 -1.14 -16.68
C SER A 182 -6.18 -2.04 -15.72
N GLY A 183 -5.71 -2.19 -14.49
CA GLY A 183 -6.38 -3.05 -13.53
C GLY A 183 -5.56 -3.33 -12.26
N PRO A 184 -5.79 -4.47 -11.60
CA PRO A 184 -5.10 -4.84 -10.36
C PRO A 184 -3.56 -4.88 -10.48
N ILE A 185 -3.04 -5.31 -11.64
CA ILE A 185 -1.60 -5.43 -11.87
C ILE A 185 -0.91 -4.06 -11.92
N SER A 186 -1.54 -3.05 -12.54
CA SER A 186 -0.96 -1.70 -12.56
C SER A 186 -0.88 -1.11 -11.15
N ILE A 187 -1.87 -1.39 -10.29
CA ILE A 187 -1.84 -1.02 -8.86
C ILE A 187 -0.66 -1.68 -8.14
N ILE A 188 -0.40 -2.98 -8.39
CA ILE A 188 0.73 -3.69 -7.79
C ILE A 188 2.06 -3.07 -8.24
N ASN A 189 2.21 -2.79 -9.53
CA ASN A 189 3.41 -2.17 -10.09
C ASN A 189 3.65 -0.79 -9.47
N PHE A 190 2.62 0.06 -9.42
CA PHE A 190 2.67 1.37 -8.78
C PHE A 190 3.12 1.29 -7.31
N CYS A 191 2.52 0.38 -6.52
CA CYS A 191 2.90 0.21 -5.13
C CYS A 191 4.34 -0.31 -4.99
N SER A 192 4.77 -1.21 -5.87
CA SER A 192 6.13 -1.74 -5.90
C SER A 192 7.14 -0.65 -6.24
N GLU A 193 6.89 0.15 -7.30
CA GLU A 193 7.71 1.31 -7.67
C GLU A 193 7.82 2.31 -6.52
N ARG A 194 6.71 2.63 -5.85
CA ARG A 194 6.71 3.55 -4.72
C ARG A 194 7.49 3.01 -3.52
N ALA A 195 7.38 1.71 -3.25
CA ALA A 195 8.16 1.05 -2.21
C ALA A 195 9.67 1.05 -2.54
N LEU A 196 10.02 0.90 -3.83
CA LEU A 196 11.38 0.99 -4.33
C LEU A 196 11.96 2.42 -4.25
N MET A 197 11.13 3.46 -4.30
CA MET A 197 11.52 4.86 -4.13
C MET A 197 11.74 5.27 -2.65
N GLY A 198 11.70 4.33 -1.70
CA GLY A 198 11.99 4.61 -0.28
C GLY A 198 10.79 5.11 0.53
N ASN A 199 9.59 5.12 -0.03
CA ASN A 199 8.36 5.51 0.68
C ASN A 199 7.70 4.31 1.39
N GLN A 200 8.49 3.41 1.98
CA GLN A 200 8.01 2.10 2.49
C GLN A 200 7.14 2.19 3.76
N ALA A 201 7.22 3.29 4.50
CA ALA A 201 6.51 3.41 5.78
C ALA A 201 5.01 3.73 5.64
N ASP A 202 4.56 4.14 4.45
CA ASP A 202 3.19 4.62 4.25
C ASP A 202 2.37 3.67 3.39
N TYR A 203 1.34 3.07 3.98
CA TYR A 203 0.27 2.43 3.21
C TYR A 203 -0.32 3.43 2.22
N VAL A 204 -0.35 3.07 0.93
CA VAL A 204 -0.95 3.92 -0.09
C VAL A 204 -2.46 3.67 -0.13
N PRO A 205 -3.32 4.69 0.04
CA PRO A 205 -4.75 4.52 -0.11
C PRO A 205 -5.09 4.06 -1.54
N LEU A 206 -5.94 3.05 -1.69
CA LEU A 206 -6.29 2.45 -2.99
C LEU A 206 -6.76 3.49 -4.02
N HIS A 207 -7.59 4.47 -3.61
CA HIS A 207 -8.06 5.52 -4.50
C HIS A 207 -6.94 6.42 -5.07
N VAL A 208 -5.81 6.55 -4.35
CA VAL A 208 -4.63 7.28 -4.85
C VAL A 208 -3.97 6.45 -5.95
N ALA A 209 -3.70 5.16 -5.68
CA ALA A 209 -3.12 4.27 -6.68
C ALA A 209 -4.00 4.15 -7.94
N MET A 210 -5.32 4.03 -7.77
CA MET A 210 -6.26 4.00 -8.89
C MET A 210 -6.24 5.27 -9.73
N ARG A 211 -6.05 6.44 -9.11
CA ARG A 211 -5.97 7.72 -9.82
C ARG A 211 -4.67 7.84 -10.61
N GLU A 212 -3.53 7.51 -9.99
CA GLU A 212 -2.22 7.56 -10.67
C GLU A 212 -2.19 6.59 -11.86
N GLU A 213 -2.71 5.38 -11.67
CA GLU A 213 -2.74 4.34 -12.69
C GLU A 213 -3.93 4.42 -13.65
N SER A 214 -4.74 5.48 -13.57
CA SER A 214 -5.93 5.67 -14.41
C SER A 214 -6.90 4.47 -14.41
N VAL A 215 -7.03 3.79 -13.28
CA VAL A 215 -7.89 2.63 -13.07
C VAL A 215 -9.27 3.09 -12.60
N ALA A 216 -10.27 2.97 -13.47
CA ALA A 216 -11.66 3.35 -13.20
C ALA A 216 -12.58 2.20 -12.76
N SER A 217 -12.08 0.96 -12.69
CA SER A 217 -12.94 -0.21 -12.41
C SER A 217 -13.28 -0.32 -10.91
N GLU A 218 -14.57 -0.32 -10.59
CA GLU A 218 -15.09 -0.56 -9.23
C GLU A 218 -14.79 -1.97 -8.72
N GLY A 219 -14.49 -2.92 -9.63
CA GLY A 219 -14.17 -4.32 -9.30
C GLY A 219 -12.75 -4.54 -8.79
N VAL A 220 -11.85 -3.56 -8.91
CA VAL A 220 -10.41 -3.73 -8.64
C VAL A 220 -10.10 -4.16 -7.21
N LEU A 221 -10.86 -3.67 -6.23
CA LEU A 221 -10.69 -4.12 -4.85
C LEU A 221 -11.01 -5.60 -4.70
N ARG A 222 -12.06 -6.08 -5.37
CA ARG A 222 -12.45 -7.49 -5.36
C ARG A 222 -11.35 -8.33 -6.00
N ASP A 223 -10.87 -7.92 -7.17
CA ASP A 223 -9.82 -8.65 -7.88
C ASP A 223 -8.50 -8.71 -7.08
N LEU A 224 -8.12 -7.64 -6.38
CA LEU A 224 -6.93 -7.58 -5.53
C LEU A 224 -7.04 -8.46 -4.27
N VAL A 225 -8.24 -8.61 -3.72
CA VAL A 225 -8.49 -9.37 -2.49
C VAL A 225 -8.75 -10.85 -2.77
N ASP A 226 -9.52 -11.16 -3.80
CA ASP A 226 -9.98 -12.52 -4.10
C ASP A 226 -8.93 -13.34 -4.86
N SER A 227 -7.97 -12.69 -5.52
CA SER A 227 -6.87 -13.38 -6.21
C SER A 227 -5.74 -13.72 -5.25
N GLU A 228 -5.52 -15.01 -5.03
CA GLU A 228 -4.44 -15.53 -4.18
C GLU A 228 -3.04 -15.13 -4.70
N GLU A 229 -2.88 -15.02 -6.03
CA GLU A 229 -1.61 -14.63 -6.66
C GLU A 229 -1.28 -13.15 -6.48
N LEU A 230 -2.31 -12.29 -6.51
CA LEU A 230 -2.17 -10.83 -6.37
C LEU A 230 -2.02 -10.44 -4.89
N SER A 231 -2.81 -11.06 -4.01
CA SER A 231 -2.76 -10.81 -2.56
C SER A 231 -1.43 -11.22 -1.91
N LYS A 232 -0.67 -12.14 -2.52
CA LYS A 232 0.71 -12.46 -2.08
C LYS A 232 1.72 -11.33 -2.35
N GLN A 233 1.41 -10.41 -3.27
CA GLN A 233 2.33 -9.34 -3.69
C GLN A 233 2.09 -8.02 -2.96
N LEU A 234 0.93 -7.84 -2.32
CA LEU A 234 0.57 -6.62 -1.60
C LEU A 234 0.09 -6.94 -0.19
N GLN A 235 0.58 -6.17 0.78
CA GLN A 235 -0.04 -6.15 2.10
C GLN A 235 -1.26 -5.22 2.08
N ILE A 236 -2.46 -5.79 1.99
CA ILE A 236 -3.71 -5.03 1.99
C ILE A 236 -4.14 -4.77 3.44
N ARG A 237 -4.17 -3.50 3.84
CA ARG A 237 -4.68 -3.06 5.15
C ARG A 237 -6.02 -2.36 5.00
N PHE A 238 -7.07 -2.97 5.54
CA PHE A 238 -8.37 -2.30 5.67
C PHE A 238 -8.29 -1.26 6.78
N SER A 239 -8.50 0.01 6.42
CA SER A 239 -8.61 1.11 7.38
C SER A 239 -9.97 1.76 7.23
N VAL A 240 -10.89 1.46 8.15
CA VAL A 240 -12.11 2.23 8.29
C VAL A 240 -11.77 3.49 9.08
N ARG A 241 -11.61 4.61 8.39
CA ARG A 241 -11.61 5.92 9.05
C ARG A 241 -13.05 6.23 9.41
N LEU A 242 -13.50 5.76 10.58
CA LEU A 242 -14.65 6.36 11.23
C LEU A 242 -14.26 7.81 11.48
N ARG A 243 -14.83 8.75 10.70
CA ARG A 243 -14.70 10.18 11.02
C ARG A 243 -15.02 10.32 12.52
N PRO A 244 -14.24 11.13 13.28
CA PRO A 244 -14.59 11.37 14.68
C PRO A 244 -16.07 11.74 14.71
N LYS A 245 -16.84 11.07 15.58
CA LYS A 245 -18.28 11.32 15.74
C LYS A 245 -18.47 12.83 15.73
N ARG A 246 -19.32 13.33 14.83
CA ARG A 246 -19.72 14.75 14.75
C ARG A 246 -19.86 15.26 16.18
N PRO A 247 -19.32 16.43 16.58
CA PRO A 247 -19.53 16.92 17.94
C PRO A 247 -21.02 16.91 18.26
N VAL A 248 -21.39 16.71 19.52
CA VAL A 248 -22.79 16.67 19.91
C VAL A 248 -23.44 18.00 19.50
N THR A 249 -24.46 17.96 18.63
CA THR A 249 -25.17 19.16 18.16
C THR A 249 -26.60 19.18 18.66
N ASN A 250 -27.15 20.39 18.78
CA ASN A 250 -28.57 20.60 18.99
C ASN A 250 -29.22 20.81 17.62
N ALA A 251 -30.39 20.21 17.40
CA ALA A 251 -31.12 20.34 16.15
C ALA A 251 -32.64 20.46 16.37
N PHE A 252 -33.32 21.05 15.38
CA PHE A 252 -34.76 20.89 15.19
C PHE A 252 -35.01 19.74 14.22
N CYS A 253 -35.56 18.66 14.73
CA CYS A 253 -35.82 17.44 13.98
C CYS A 253 -37.31 17.32 13.65
N PHE A 254 -37.62 17.30 12.35
CA PHE A 254 -38.95 17.01 11.84
C PHE A 254 -38.99 15.58 11.29
N VAL A 255 -39.87 14.75 11.82
CA VAL A 255 -39.92 13.31 11.52
C VAL A 255 -41.23 12.96 10.85
N ASP A 256 -41.16 12.31 9.69
CA ASP A 256 -42.31 11.64 9.06
C ASP A 256 -42.55 10.26 9.69
N GLY A 257 -43.30 10.23 10.79
CA GLY A 257 -43.60 9.01 11.54
C GLY A 257 -44.52 8.01 10.82
N ASP A 258 -45.02 8.33 9.62
CA ASP A 258 -45.69 7.33 8.77
C ASP A 258 -44.67 6.52 7.95
N GLU A 259 -43.53 7.13 7.64
CA GLU A 259 -42.50 6.59 6.76
C GLU A 259 -41.30 5.98 7.50
N ILE A 260 -41.01 6.45 8.71
CA ILE A 260 -39.86 5.98 9.49
C ILE A 260 -40.29 5.52 10.90
N GLY A 261 -39.90 4.30 11.26
CA GLY A 261 -40.20 3.72 12.57
C GLY A 261 -39.32 4.27 13.70
N LEU A 262 -39.75 4.07 14.95
CA LEU A 262 -39.06 4.57 16.16
C LEU A 262 -37.57 4.18 16.20
N GLU A 263 -37.25 2.91 15.95
CA GLU A 263 -35.88 2.39 15.98
C GLU A 263 -34.97 3.10 14.96
N ALA A 264 -35.50 3.39 13.78
CA ALA A 264 -34.79 4.08 12.73
C ALA A 264 -34.55 5.57 13.08
N VAL A 265 -35.52 6.22 13.74
CA VAL A 265 -35.33 7.59 14.26
C VAL A 265 -34.23 7.61 15.32
N ASP A 266 -34.25 6.67 16.26
CA ASP A 266 -33.27 6.60 17.35
C ASP A 266 -31.86 6.26 16.82
N ALA A 267 -31.78 5.43 15.77
CA ALA A 267 -30.53 5.15 15.05
C ALA A 267 -29.97 6.42 14.39
N ILE A 268 -30.79 7.16 13.62
CA ILE A 268 -30.39 8.43 13.01
C ILE A 268 -29.98 9.44 14.08
N TRP A 269 -30.71 9.52 15.20
CA TRP A 269 -30.41 10.41 16.31
C TRP A 269 -29.00 10.17 16.87
N LYS A 270 -28.66 8.89 17.07
CA LYS A 270 -27.35 8.45 17.55
C LYS A 270 -26.24 8.68 16.52
N GLU A 271 -26.50 8.39 15.24
CA GLU A 271 -25.52 8.56 14.15
C GLU A 271 -25.21 10.03 13.87
N MET A 272 -26.22 10.89 13.92
CA MET A 272 -26.07 12.34 13.79
C MET A 272 -25.49 12.98 15.07
N ASN A 273 -25.30 12.19 16.13
CA ASN A 273 -24.82 12.61 17.45
C ASN A 273 -25.62 13.79 18.03
N LEU A 274 -26.95 13.69 17.98
CA LEU A 274 -27.84 14.74 18.45
C LEU A 274 -27.95 14.71 19.98
N SER A 275 -27.95 15.91 20.58
CA SER A 275 -28.10 16.06 22.03
C SER A 275 -29.55 15.86 22.48
N ASP A 276 -29.75 15.59 23.77
CA ASP A 276 -31.07 15.53 24.41
C ASP A 276 -31.79 16.90 24.45
N LYS A 277 -31.08 18.00 24.15
CA LYS A 277 -31.65 19.34 24.02
C LYS A 277 -32.24 19.61 22.62
N SER A 278 -32.09 18.67 21.69
CA SER A 278 -32.66 18.77 20.35
C SER A 278 -34.18 18.62 20.41
N THR A 279 -34.88 19.37 19.58
CA THR A 279 -36.34 19.31 19.51
C THR A 279 -36.75 18.22 18.52
N ARG A 280 -37.67 17.33 18.92
CA ARG A 280 -38.20 16.25 18.07
C ARG A 280 -39.70 16.46 17.83
N LEU A 281 -40.06 16.76 16.59
CA LEU A 281 -41.44 16.90 16.13
C LEU A 281 -41.77 15.76 15.19
N VAL A 282 -42.61 14.83 15.64
CA VAL A 282 -43.08 13.70 14.83
C VAL A 282 -44.48 14.02 14.31
N ALA A 283 -44.65 14.00 12.99
CA ALA A 283 -45.98 14.01 12.36
C ALA A 283 -46.31 12.59 11.91
N ARG A 284 -47.56 12.16 12.04
CA ARG A 284 -48.01 10.83 11.58
C ARG A 284 -49.49 10.81 11.24
N GLN A 285 -49.95 9.81 10.50
CA GLN A 285 -51.38 9.57 10.32
C GLN A 285 -52.00 8.99 11.62
N PRO A 286 -53.34 9.13 11.80
CA PRO A 286 -54.03 8.54 12.95
C PRO A 286 -53.83 7.03 13.08
N THR A 287 -53.72 6.34 11.93
CA THR A 287 -53.54 4.89 11.81
C THR A 287 -52.10 4.41 11.96
N SER A 288 -51.11 5.30 11.87
CA SER A 288 -49.69 4.95 11.99
C SER A 288 -49.31 4.62 13.44
N ARG A 289 -48.22 3.86 13.59
CA ARG A 289 -47.68 3.54 14.91
C ARG A 289 -47.24 4.81 15.63
N LYS A 290 -47.66 4.95 16.89
CA LYS A 290 -47.29 6.06 17.76
C LYS A 290 -45.81 5.99 18.16
N HIS A 291 -45.09 7.10 18.04
CA HIS A 291 -43.73 7.24 18.58
C HIS A 291 -43.79 7.73 20.02
N ASN A 292 -44.55 8.79 20.30
CA ASN A 292 -44.76 9.31 21.65
C ASN A 292 -46.17 9.94 21.82
N SER A 293 -46.51 10.38 23.04
CA SER A 293 -47.80 11.03 23.33
C SER A 293 -47.97 12.43 22.75
N SER A 294 -46.87 13.08 22.38
CA SER A 294 -46.82 14.42 21.80
C SER A 294 -46.74 14.43 20.27
N ASP A 295 -46.86 13.27 19.61
CA ASP A 295 -46.89 13.18 18.15
C ASP A 295 -48.01 14.07 17.59
N ILE A 296 -47.72 14.81 16.52
CA ILE A 296 -48.70 15.58 15.78
C ILE A 296 -49.45 14.61 14.86
N VAL A 297 -50.74 14.40 15.16
CA VAL A 297 -51.61 13.58 14.32
C VAL A 297 -52.09 14.43 13.15
N ALA A 298 -51.74 14.02 11.94
CA ALA A 298 -52.19 14.65 10.71
C ALA A 298 -53.71 14.46 10.53
N PRO A 299 -54.43 15.49 10.05
CA PRO A 299 -55.79 15.31 9.54
C PRO A 299 -55.83 14.23 8.45
N ALA A 300 -56.92 13.47 8.39
CA ALA A 300 -57.04 12.32 7.47
C ALA A 300 -56.97 12.71 5.97
N ASP A 301 -57.25 13.97 5.64
CA ASP A 301 -57.20 14.56 4.31
C ASP A 301 -55.84 15.21 3.97
N MET A 302 -54.88 15.20 4.91
CA MET A 302 -53.58 15.85 4.74
C MET A 302 -52.43 14.83 4.85
N PRO A 303 -51.53 14.74 3.84
CA PRO A 303 -50.37 13.85 3.94
C PRO A 303 -49.39 14.33 5.01
N THR A 304 -48.65 13.40 5.62
CA THR A 304 -47.76 13.69 6.75
C THR A 304 -46.69 14.72 6.41
N TYR A 305 -46.12 14.66 5.20
CA TYR A 305 -45.12 15.63 4.74
C TYR A 305 -45.65 17.08 4.73
N ALA A 306 -46.95 17.30 4.48
CA ALA A 306 -47.53 18.65 4.45
C ALA A 306 -47.67 19.23 5.86
N VAL A 307 -47.94 18.38 6.86
CA VAL A 307 -47.91 18.77 8.28
C VAL A 307 -46.49 19.13 8.70
N VAL A 308 -45.50 18.32 8.29
CA VAL A 308 -44.07 18.60 8.54
C VAL A 308 -43.66 19.93 7.91
N GLU A 309 -44.00 20.16 6.64
CA GLU A 309 -43.72 21.42 5.95
C GLU A 309 -44.33 22.61 6.68
N ARG A 310 -45.61 22.52 7.06
CA ARG A 310 -46.31 23.57 7.80
C ARG A 310 -45.61 23.89 9.12
N LYS A 311 -45.14 22.86 9.85
CA LYS A 311 -44.44 23.05 11.13
C LYS A 311 -43.04 23.63 10.97
N ALA A 312 -42.32 23.26 9.92
CA ALA A 312 -41.06 23.89 9.56
C ALA A 312 -41.24 25.37 9.20
N ARG A 313 -42.29 25.67 8.43
CA ARG A 313 -42.64 27.06 8.10
C ARG A 313 -43.02 27.86 9.35
N GLU A 314 -43.82 27.28 10.24
CA GLU A 314 -44.16 27.90 11.54
C GLU A 314 -42.90 28.21 12.36
N LEU A 315 -41.92 27.31 12.41
CA LEU A 315 -40.64 27.57 13.06
C LEU A 315 -39.91 28.78 12.43
N SER A 316 -39.80 28.81 11.11
CA SER A 316 -39.13 29.92 10.39
C SER A 316 -39.80 31.29 10.60
N LEU A 317 -41.12 31.31 10.83
CA LEU A 317 -41.88 32.54 11.03
C LEU A 317 -41.90 33.00 12.50
N THR A 318 -41.79 32.06 13.44
CA THR A 318 -41.85 32.34 14.88
C THR A 318 -40.48 32.66 15.48
N GLN A 319 -39.40 32.06 14.96
CA GLN A 319 -38.04 32.31 15.41
C GLN A 319 -37.28 33.08 14.34
N SER A 320 -36.93 34.33 14.65
CA SER A 320 -36.17 35.20 13.72
C SER A 320 -34.75 34.71 13.45
N VAL A 321 -34.17 33.93 14.37
CA VAL A 321 -32.83 33.36 14.26
C VAL A 321 -32.86 31.91 14.74
N VAL A 322 -32.50 30.97 13.87
CA VAL A 322 -32.43 29.53 14.18
C VAL A 322 -30.98 29.09 14.10
N LEU A 323 -30.30 29.04 15.25
CA LEU A 323 -28.87 28.66 15.33
C LEU A 323 -28.63 27.14 15.43
N GLN A 324 -29.70 26.36 15.48
CA GLN A 324 -29.64 24.90 15.56
C GLN A 324 -29.81 24.30 14.17
N ASP A 325 -29.14 23.18 13.89
CA ASP A 325 -29.31 22.47 12.62
C ASP A 325 -30.78 22.07 12.43
N VAL A 326 -31.28 22.12 11.20
CA VAL A 326 -32.64 21.66 10.87
C VAL A 326 -32.53 20.32 10.15
N ILE A 327 -33.21 19.30 10.66
CA ILE A 327 -33.11 17.93 10.15
C ILE A 327 -34.50 17.40 9.82
N TYR A 328 -34.72 17.02 8.56
CA TYR A 328 -35.90 16.27 8.15
C TYR A 328 -35.57 14.78 8.11
N MET A 329 -36.33 13.95 8.82
CA MET A 329 -36.18 12.50 8.87
C MET A 329 -37.35 11.82 8.16
N CYS A 330 -37.04 10.99 7.16
CA CYS A 330 -38.03 10.32 6.32
C CYS A 330 -37.55 8.93 5.87
N SER A 331 -38.38 8.19 5.14
CA SER A 331 -37.95 6.95 4.48
C SER A 331 -37.08 7.25 3.25
N LEU A 332 -36.38 6.23 2.76
CA LEU A 332 -35.69 6.31 1.48
C LEU A 332 -36.64 6.63 0.31
N ARG A 333 -37.92 6.22 0.39
CA ARG A 333 -38.93 6.45 -0.66
C ARG A 333 -39.29 7.93 -0.77
N GLN A 334 -39.42 8.62 0.36
CA GLN A 334 -39.75 10.04 0.40
C GLN A 334 -38.51 10.96 0.39
N PHE A 335 -37.30 10.39 0.40
CA PHE A 335 -36.06 11.17 0.50
C PHE A 335 -35.96 12.30 -0.53
N SER A 336 -36.28 12.01 -1.80
CA SER A 336 -36.25 13.02 -2.87
C SER A 336 -37.33 14.10 -2.67
N LEU A 337 -38.53 13.74 -2.21
CA LEU A 337 -39.59 14.70 -1.90
C LEU A 337 -39.13 15.69 -0.83
N TYR A 338 -38.57 15.18 0.27
CA TYR A 338 -38.05 16.02 1.34
C TYR A 338 -36.85 16.85 0.89
N ALA A 339 -35.87 16.24 0.24
CA ALA A 339 -34.62 16.89 -0.13
C ALA A 339 -34.76 17.93 -1.24
N ASP A 340 -35.64 17.68 -2.21
CA ASP A 340 -35.75 18.52 -3.39
C ASP A 340 -36.94 19.47 -3.36
N HIS A 341 -37.92 19.25 -2.47
CA HIS A 341 -39.07 20.13 -2.30
C HIS A 341 -39.16 20.70 -0.87
N ILE A 342 -39.49 19.88 0.13
CA ILE A 342 -39.85 20.38 1.48
C ILE A 342 -38.72 21.19 2.13
N ALA A 343 -37.50 20.66 2.12
CA ALA A 343 -36.35 21.32 2.74
C ALA A 343 -35.91 22.58 1.97
N LYS A 344 -36.17 22.66 0.65
CA LYS A 344 -35.85 23.86 -0.15
C LYS A 344 -36.90 24.96 -0.02
N LEU A 345 -38.17 24.59 0.20
CA LEU A 345 -39.26 25.55 0.39
C LEU A 345 -39.19 26.30 1.72
N ASN A 346 -38.53 25.73 2.72
CA ASN A 346 -38.36 26.34 4.04
C ASN A 346 -36.90 26.78 4.23
N ALA A 347 -36.63 28.07 4.06
CA ALA A 347 -35.30 28.63 4.18
C ALA A 347 -34.93 28.91 5.65
N PHE A 348 -33.77 28.40 6.08
CA PHE A 348 -33.17 28.70 7.38
C PHE A 348 -31.77 29.27 7.15
N PRO A 349 -31.62 30.59 7.03
CA PRO A 349 -30.34 31.19 6.62
C PRO A 349 -29.23 31.05 7.69
N ASP A 350 -29.61 30.82 8.95
CA ASP A 350 -28.67 30.71 10.09
C ASP A 350 -28.37 29.25 10.50
N ALA A 351 -28.93 28.26 9.80
CA ALA A 351 -28.79 26.84 10.11
C ALA A 351 -28.37 26.01 8.90
N ASP A 352 -27.64 24.91 9.16
CA ASP A 352 -27.51 23.86 8.17
C ASP A 352 -28.80 23.03 8.11
N VAL A 353 -29.28 22.76 6.91
CA VAL A 353 -30.51 22.01 6.66
C VAL A 353 -30.17 20.65 6.06
N TYR A 354 -30.46 19.58 6.80
CA TYR A 354 -30.23 18.20 6.40
C TYR A 354 -31.54 17.47 6.11
N VAL A 355 -31.48 16.53 5.18
CA VAL A 355 -32.48 15.47 5.01
C VAL A 355 -31.81 14.13 5.23
N CYS A 356 -32.41 13.31 6.09
CA CYS A 356 -31.88 12.04 6.55
C CYS A 356 -32.92 10.93 6.38
N CYS A 357 -32.44 9.76 6.00
CA CYS A 357 -33.11 8.47 6.15
C CYS A 357 -32.07 7.45 6.64
N PRO A 358 -32.48 6.22 7.03
CA PRO A 358 -31.55 5.25 7.64
C PRO A 358 -30.31 4.90 6.81
N SER A 359 -30.37 5.09 5.49
CA SER A 359 -29.28 4.76 4.57
C SER A 359 -28.64 5.97 3.89
N LYS A 360 -29.14 7.19 4.12
CA LYS A 360 -28.73 8.36 3.35
C LYS A 360 -28.89 9.66 4.14
N VAL A 361 -27.90 10.53 4.02
CA VAL A 361 -27.93 11.90 4.54
C VAL A 361 -27.54 12.85 3.42
N LYS A 362 -28.28 13.96 3.26
CA LYS A 362 -27.98 15.03 2.30
C LYS A 362 -28.08 16.38 3.01
N LEU A 363 -27.03 17.17 2.88
CA LEU A 363 -27.05 18.60 3.22
C LEU A 363 -27.73 19.34 2.06
N VAL A 364 -28.89 19.93 2.31
CA VAL A 364 -29.73 20.59 1.30
C VAL A 364 -29.44 22.09 1.24
N ALA A 365 -29.24 22.73 2.38
CA ALA A 365 -28.83 24.13 2.47
C ALA A 365 -27.78 24.29 3.57
N GLN A 366 -26.76 25.11 3.30
CA GLN A 366 -25.75 25.46 4.29
C GLN A 366 -26.14 26.77 4.96
N LYS A 367 -25.78 26.92 6.24
CA LYS A 367 -25.89 28.20 6.93
C LYS A 367 -25.14 29.28 6.14
N GLN A 368 -25.82 30.39 5.89
CA GLN A 368 -25.29 31.53 5.15
C GLN A 368 -24.70 32.58 6.08
N PHE A 369 -25.27 32.72 7.28
CA PHE A 369 -24.78 33.64 8.30
C PHE A 369 -24.20 32.87 9.48
N VAL A 370 -23.01 33.31 9.90
CA VAL A 370 -22.45 32.94 11.20
C VAL A 370 -22.67 34.17 12.07
N PRO A 371 -23.44 34.09 13.18
CA PRO A 371 -23.57 35.22 14.08
C PRO A 371 -22.18 35.62 14.60
N LEU A 372 -21.90 36.93 14.55
CA LEU A 372 -20.65 37.54 15.03
C LEU A 372 -20.41 37.30 16.52
#